data_AF-A0A183Q2X0-F1
#
_entry.id   AF-A0A183Q2X0-F1
#
_cell.length_a   1.000
_cell.length_b   1.000
_cell.length_c   1.000
_cell.angle_alpha   90.00
_cell.angle_beta   90.00
_cell.angle_gamma   90.00
#
_symmetry.space_group_name_H-M   'P 1'
#
loop_
_entity.id
_entity.type
_entity.pdbx_description
1 polymer ?
#
loop_
_entity_poly.entity_id
_entity_poly.type
_entity_poly.pdbx_seq_one_letter_code
_entity_poly.pdbx_strand_id
1 'polypeptide(L)'
;MATDKYIPTDVDKKQVDNNGNEEFIAAIDQGTSSSRVIIFSINNGSIIAMHQISVTQSYPSPGWIEMDANQIYTTILECLNKCVEQLKSVDRSVKVSVC
;
A
#
# COMPACT_ATOMS: atom_id res chain seq x y z
N MET A 1 8.62 8.36 11.01
CA MET A 1 9.36 7.08 10.99
C MET A 1 8.51 6.11 10.19
N ALA A 2 8.87 5.86 8.94
CA ALA A 2 8.26 4.79 8.15
C ALA A 2 8.58 3.47 8.87
N THR A 3 7.56 2.73 9.27
CA THR A 3 7.74 1.39 9.84
C THR A 3 8.12 0.46 8.69
N ASP A 4 9.39 0.50 8.31
CA ASP A 4 9.97 -0.47 7.39
C ASP A 4 9.90 -1.85 8.06
N LYS A 5 9.15 -2.74 7.40
CA LYS A 5 8.95 -4.16 7.72
C LYS A 5 7.85 -4.45 8.75
N TYR A 6 6.60 -4.35 8.33
CA TYR A 6 5.60 -5.31 8.80
C TYR A 6 5.86 -6.64 8.09
N ILE A 7 6.46 -7.60 8.79
CA ILE A 7 6.59 -8.99 8.36
C ILE A 7 5.68 -9.79 9.29
N PRO A 8 4.50 -10.26 8.86
CA PRO A 8 3.71 -11.18 9.66
C PRO A 8 4.53 -12.46 9.88
N THR A 9 4.78 -12.83 11.13
CA THR A 9 5.59 -13.99 11.51
C THR A 9 4.89 -15.33 11.35
N ASP A 10 3.62 -15.39 10.99
CA ASP A 10 2.88 -16.64 10.88
C ASP A 10 1.98 -16.66 9.65
N VAL A 11 2.57 -16.58 8.46
CA VAL A 11 1.85 -16.97 7.24
C VAL A 11 1.65 -18.48 7.30
N ASP A 12 0.47 -18.86 7.79
CA ASP A 12 0.00 -20.22 7.80
C ASP A 12 0.13 -20.77 6.37
N LYS A 13 1.06 -21.71 6.18
CA LYS A 13 1.39 -22.29 4.88
C LYS A 13 0.23 -23.16 4.43
N LYS A 14 -0.82 -22.57 3.87
CA LYS A 14 -1.85 -23.19 3.02
C LYS A 14 -3.02 -22.23 2.97
N GLN A 15 -3.12 -21.45 1.90
CA GLN A 15 -4.32 -21.34 1.06
C GLN A 15 -3.81 -20.72 -0.23
N VAL A 16 -3.64 -21.56 -1.23
CA VAL A 16 -3.14 -21.21 -2.53
C VAL A 16 -4.25 -21.62 -3.50
N ASP A 17 -4.53 -20.84 -4.54
CA ASP A 17 -5.57 -21.20 -5.50
C ASP A 17 -5.30 -22.59 -6.12
N ASN A 18 -6.27 -23.14 -6.85
CA ASN A 18 -6.16 -24.47 -7.48
C ASN A 18 -4.93 -24.62 -8.41
N ASN A 19 -4.25 -23.52 -8.75
CA ASN A 19 -3.08 -23.45 -9.64
C ASN A 19 -1.76 -23.16 -8.90
N GLY A 20 -1.75 -22.98 -7.58
CA GLY A 20 -0.52 -22.65 -6.85
C GLY A 20 -0.22 -21.15 -6.75
N ASN A 21 -1.16 -20.26 -7.09
CA ASN A 21 -1.00 -18.81 -6.96
C ASN A 21 -1.71 -18.25 -5.73
N GLU A 22 -1.08 -17.26 -5.08
CA GLU A 22 -1.74 -16.43 -4.07
C GLU A 22 -2.16 -15.11 -4.73
N GLU A 23 -3.40 -14.70 -4.49
CA GLU A 23 -3.90 -13.42 -4.98
C GLU A 23 -3.81 -12.37 -3.88
N PHE A 24 -3.56 -11.13 -4.31
CA PHE A 24 -3.41 -9.98 -3.43
C PHE A 24 -4.36 -8.86 -3.86
N ILE A 25 -4.65 -7.93 -2.95
CA ILE A 25 -5.37 -6.68 -3.22
C ILE A 25 -4.56 -5.54 -2.61
N ALA A 26 -4.41 -4.42 -3.33
CA ALA A 26 -3.73 -3.23 -2.83
C ALA A 26 -4.75 -2.12 -2.54
N ALA A 27 -4.94 -1.77 -1.27
CA ALA A 27 -5.75 -0.62 -0.89
C ALA A 27 -4.91 0.66 -0.96
N ILE A 28 -5.44 1.69 -1.63
CA ILE A 28 -4.89 3.04 -1.63
C ILE A 28 -5.66 3.85 -0.60
N ASP A 29 -4.99 4.30 0.44
CA ASP A 29 -5.57 5.11 1.51
C ASP A 29 -4.96 6.51 1.43
N GLN A 30 -5.66 7.40 0.74
CA GLN A 30 -5.28 8.81 0.61
C GLN A 30 -5.94 9.60 1.76
N GLY A 31 -5.15 9.87 2.79
CA GLY A 31 -5.55 10.71 3.92
C GLY A 31 -5.15 12.17 3.71
N THR A 32 -5.63 13.03 4.60
CA THR A 32 -5.32 14.47 4.54
C THR A 32 -3.84 14.77 4.75
N SER A 33 -3.13 13.97 5.54
CA SER A 33 -1.71 14.19 5.90
C SER A 33 -0.74 13.20 5.27
N SER A 34 -1.24 12.14 4.61
CA SER A 34 -0.39 11.14 3.98
C SER A 34 -1.12 10.32 2.92
N SER A 35 -0.37 9.80 1.96
CA SER A 35 -0.77 8.74 1.05
C SER A 35 -0.20 7.41 1.56
N ARG A 36 -1.04 6.36 1.62
CA ARG A 36 -0.65 5.02 2.06
C ARG A 36 -1.10 3.98 1.03
N VAL A 37 -0.29 2.95 0.84
CA VAL A 37 -0.68 1.72 0.13
C VAL A 37 -0.47 0.55 1.05
N ILE A 38 -1.47 -0.33 1.13
CA ILE A 38 -1.44 -1.57 1.92
C ILE A 38 -1.80 -2.72 0.99
N ILE A 39 -1.00 -3.79 0.97
CA ILE A 39 -1.30 -4.99 0.21
C ILE A 39 -1.75 -6.09 1.17
N PHE A 40 -2.90 -6.69 0.85
CA PHE A 40 -3.52 -7.77 1.60
C PHE A 40 -3.50 -9.07 0.79
N SER A 41 -3.34 -10.22 1.46
CA SER A 41 -3.65 -11.53 0.88
C SER A 41 -5.17 -11.71 0.83
N ILE A 42 -5.70 -12.14 -0.32
CA ILE A 42 -7.14 -12.39 -0.47
C ILE A 42 -7.59 -13.56 0.42
N ASN A 43 -6.71 -14.54 0.62
CA ASN A 43 -7.10 -15.81 1.25
C ASN A 43 -7.26 -15.70 2.76
N ASN A 44 -6.46 -14.87 3.43
CA ASN A 44 -6.48 -14.74 4.89
C ASN A 44 -6.59 -13.29 5.40
N GLY A 45 -6.62 -12.29 4.50
CA GLY A 45 -6.69 -10.88 4.88
C GLY A 45 -5.42 -10.32 5.53
N SER A 46 -4.32 -11.08 5.56
CA SER A 46 -3.06 -10.64 6.16
C SER A 46 -2.47 -9.48 5.38
N ILE A 47 -1.87 -8.52 6.07
CA ILE A 47 -1.08 -7.45 5.45
C ILE A 47 0.26 -8.03 5.01
N ILE A 48 0.55 -7.97 3.72
CA ILE A 48 1.77 -8.52 3.12
C ILE A 48 2.82 -7.42 2.93
N ALA A 49 2.38 -6.20 2.61
CA ALA A 49 3.26 -5.06 2.41
C ALA A 49 2.51 -3.78 2.76
N MET A 50 3.25 -2.76 3.21
CA MET A 50 2.69 -1.44 3.45
C MET A 50 3.76 -0.37 3.28
N HIS A 51 3.36 0.76 2.71
CA HIS A 51 4.19 1.96 2.67
C HIS A 51 3.31 3.21 2.82
N GLN A 52 3.89 4.26 3.40
CA GLN A 52 3.20 5.52 3.64
C GLN A 52 4.17 6.69 3.47
N ILE A 53 3.69 7.74 2.80
CA ILE A 53 4.43 8.98 2.58
C ILE A 53 3.54 10.15 3.00
N SER A 54 4.10 11.09 3.78
CA SER A 54 3.40 12.32 4.16
C SER A 54 3.20 13.24 2.96
N VAL A 55 2.03 13.90 2.90
CA VAL A 55 1.73 14.94 1.92
C VAL A 55 1.65 16.30 2.60
N THR A 56 1.98 17.36 1.88
CA THR A 56 1.96 18.72 2.42
C THR A 56 0.60 19.38 2.22
N GLN A 57 0.15 20.10 3.24
CA GLN A 57 -1.04 20.95 3.18
C GLN A 57 -0.60 22.42 3.14
N SER A 58 -1.23 23.21 2.27
CA SER A 58 -1.05 24.66 2.20
C SER A 58 -2.25 25.37 2.84
N TYR A 59 -1.99 26.47 3.55
CA TYR A 59 -3.00 27.27 4.24
C TYR A 59 -2.93 28.74 3.77
N PRO A 60 -3.39 29.04 2.54
CA PRO A 60 -3.24 30.37 1.96
C PRO A 60 -4.15 31.43 2.61
N SER A 61 -5.20 31.01 3.32
CA SER A 61 -6.16 31.89 3.99
C SER A 61 -6.80 31.20 5.20
N PRO A 62 -7.33 31.97 6.17
CA PRO A 62 -8.00 31.40 7.33
C PRO A 62 -9.14 30.46 6.94
N GLY A 63 -9.07 29.21 7.42
CA GLY A 63 -10.06 28.17 7.11
C GLY A 63 -9.88 27.45 5.76
N TRP A 64 -8.85 27.81 4.97
CA TRP A 64 -8.56 27.16 3.69
C TRP A 64 -7.47 26.11 3.85
N ILE A 65 -7.65 24.99 3.14
CA ILE A 65 -6.66 23.91 3.02
C ILE A 65 -6.56 23.56 1.55
N GLU A 66 -5.36 23.64 1.01
CA GLU A 66 -5.06 23.24 -0.36
C GLU A 66 -4.02 22.10 -0.36
N MET A 67 -4.16 21.18 -1.30
CA MET A 67 -3.21 20.09 -1.53
C MET A 67 -2.88 20.00 -3.02
N ASP A 68 -1.59 19.78 -3.33
CA ASP A 68 -1.15 19.60 -4.71
C ASP A 68 -1.53 18.19 -5.22
N ALA A 69 -2.39 18.14 -6.24
CA ALA A 69 -2.82 16.89 -6.87
C ALA A 69 -1.64 16.08 -7.44
N ASN A 70 -0.59 16.73 -7.95
CA ASN A 70 0.59 16.05 -8.45
C ASN A 70 1.34 15.37 -7.30
N GLN A 71 1.47 16.04 -6.14
CA GLN A 71 2.09 15.45 -4.97
C GLN A 71 1.29 14.26 -4.45
N ILE A 72 -0.05 14.35 -4.41
CA ILE A 72 -0.90 13.22 -4.03
C ILE A 72 -0.66 12.03 -4.98
N TYR A 73 -0.70 12.27 -6.29
CA TYR A 73 -0.47 11.22 -7.28
C TYR A 73 0.92 10.57 -7.17
N THR A 74 1.98 11.37 -7.09
CA THR A 74 3.36 10.84 -7.04
C THR A 74 3.62 10.09 -5.75
N THR A 75 3.09 10.55 -4.61
CA THR A 75 3.24 9.85 -3.33
C THR A 75 2.47 8.52 -3.31
N ILE A 76 1.27 8.44 -3.90
CA ILE A 76 0.55 7.17 -4.06
C ILE A 76 1.37 6.19 -4.93
N LEU A 77 1.88 6.68 -6.07
CA LEU A 77 2.66 5.85 -7.00
C LEU A 77 3.94 5.33 -6.33
N GLU A 78 4.62 6.16 -5.55
CA GLU A 78 5.80 5.77 -4.79
C GLU A 78 5.46 4.72 -3.72
N CYS A 79 4.38 4.91 -2.95
CA CYS A 79 3.89 3.90 -2.01
C CYS A 79 3.60 2.56 -2.69
N LEU A 80 2.92 2.57 -3.84
CA LEU A 80 2.63 1.36 -4.60
C LEU A 80 3.90 0.66 -5.07
N ASN A 81 4.84 1.41 -5.66
CA ASN A 81 6.12 0.86 -6.12
C ASN A 81 6.90 0.24 -4.96
N LYS A 82 6.94 0.89 -3.79
CA LYS A 82 7.60 0.35 -2.59
C LYS A 82 6.96 -0.94 -2.11
N CYS A 83 5.63 -1.04 -2.10
CA CYS A 83 4.95 -2.29 -1.75
C CYS A 83 5.21 -3.40 -2.79
N VAL A 84 5.25 -3.08 -4.08
CA VAL A 84 5.57 -4.05 -5.13
C VAL A 84 7.03 -4.53 -5.04
N GLU A 85 7.98 -3.65 -4.72
CA GLU A 85 9.38 -4.02 -4.45
C GLU A 85 9.46 -5.02 -3.29
N GLN A 86 8.72 -4.79 -2.20
CA GLN A 86 8.62 -5.72 -1.07
C GLN A 86 8.06 -7.09 -1.50
N LEU A 87 7.06 -7.12 -2.38
CA LEU A 87 6.46 -8.37 -2.88
C LEU A 87 7.33 -9.16 -3.86
N LYS A 88 8.08 -8.48 -4.73
CA LYS A 88 8.98 -9.14 -5.70
C LYS A 88 10.06 -9.98 -5.01
N SER A 89 10.41 -9.67 -3.76
CA SER A 89 11.30 -10.49 -2.96
C SER A 89 10.75 -11.89 -2.63
N VAL A 90 9.46 -12.14 -2.89
CA VAL A 90 8.71 -13.35 -2.52
C VAL A 90 8.32 -14.22 -3.74
N ASP A 91 8.70 -13.84 -4.97
CA ASP A 91 8.44 -14.59 -6.23
C ASP A 91 6.98 -15.03 -6.43
N ARG A 92 6.04 -14.07 -6.42
CA ARG A 92 4.59 -14.32 -6.59
C ARG A 92 3.95 -13.31 -7.53
N SER A 93 2.97 -13.75 -8.32
CA SER A 93 2.16 -12.89 -9.18
C SER A 93 1.16 -12.07 -8.36
N VAL A 94 1.07 -10.76 -8.60
CA VAL A 94 0.24 -9.84 -7.83
C VAL A 94 -0.87 -9.27 -8.72
N LYS A 95 -2.12 -9.52 -8.36
CA LYS A 95 -3.25 -8.74 -8.89
C LYS A 95 -3.39 -7.49 -8.04
N VAL A 96 -3.62 -6.35 -8.68
CA VAL A 96 -3.79 -5.06 -8.01
C VAL A 96 -5.19 -4.60 -8.32
N SER A 97 -6.04 -4.53 -7.30
CA SER A 97 -7.37 -3.93 -7.37
C SER A 97 -7.37 -2.70 -6.50
N VAL A 98 -7.77 -1.55 -7.05
CA VAL A 98 -7.89 -0.27 -6.34
C VAL A 98 -9.36 -0.09 -5.97
N CYS A 99 -9.63 0.24 -4.71
CA CYS A 99 -10.94 0.64 -4.20
C CYS A 99 -10.89 2.05 -3.63
#